data_AF-A0A4V2XQ60-F1
#
_entry.id   AF-A0A4V2XQ60-F1
#
_cell.length_a   1.000
_cell.length_b   1.000
_cell.length_c   1.000
_cell.angle_alpha   90.00
_cell.angle_beta   90.00
_cell.angle_gamma   90.00
#
_symmetry.space_group_name_H-M   'P 1'
#
loop_
_entity.id
_entity.type
_entity.pdbx_description
1 polymer ?
#
loop_
_entity_poly.entity_id
_entity_poly.type
_entity_poly.pdbx_seq_one_letter_code
_entity_poly.pdbx_strand_id
1 'polypeptide(L)'
;MTGSLARAQLVLAHLKLWQRWSTRGDGPFGRKYVGKVDLQRVGLMGHSRGGEGVARAVQLNAELGEPFGIRAVLLLAPGGFLRPNLPGVAMSVILPYCDGDVSDLSGQRYYDDTRYSMTRDPAARSTVLLMGANHNFFNTEWTPGRSVAPSDDDWTADDKAEPCGKKSKQRLTAVEQEAAGRAYLAGFFRLELGRETALLPLLDGSNTRARSAGRAVVSVMAQSPHRYDVARLDAPSGVLTGAARTRICAADCVRNADGRTPHWVADPPVENLPAGRATELSWTGTDGRLRFDLPAGRRDVRQYDVLSLRAATEKTTDLSVRLTDGRGRSASVPVSKVSKALQPLPGKIADLLPKVLMQTVRIPLAGLPVDLRDVRSVEIRTDRVARGTAYLADLSFSKPSVSHWRPRMLPVLSVADLDMVEGDSGPRTADFQVRMSRISPRPVTFWAEASGDLISDVVVPFHARVTIPAGHRSTTIKVPLRPNKRDGDDIKFIMVLSGSTDAMIGRSLADGTVRDDDPTPTITISPGVGTEGRGGVVFQMKLSAPSDRGANLTAELRSGTAKLGTDFINPQEGLYPQVNAGETTGQFVVPIKDDKLREKPETFTVVITAADGAVLKVPYRVQGTIRDND
;
A
#
# COMPACT_ATOMS: atom_id res chain seq x y z
N MET A 1 -9.65 7.44 3.13
CA MET A 1 -10.02 6.20 3.84
C MET A 1 -10.77 5.25 2.90
N THR A 2 -10.39 3.96 2.81
CA THR A 2 -10.91 3.02 1.78
C THR A 2 -12.33 2.49 2.02
N GLY A 3 -12.95 2.83 3.16
CA GLY A 3 -14.27 2.32 3.58
C GLY A 3 -14.28 0.81 3.91
N SER A 4 -13.10 0.17 4.00
CA SER A 4 -12.96 -1.25 4.31
C SER A 4 -13.50 -1.60 5.71
N LEU A 5 -13.35 -0.72 6.70
CA LEU A 5 -13.89 -0.91 8.05
C LEU A 5 -15.42 -0.97 8.05
N ALA A 6 -16.09 -0.04 7.36
CA ALA A 6 -17.55 -0.04 7.27
C ALA A 6 -18.07 -1.32 6.59
N ARG A 7 -17.39 -1.76 5.51
CA ARG A 7 -17.70 -3.04 4.85
C ARG A 7 -17.49 -4.24 5.78
N ALA A 8 -16.40 -4.26 6.55
CA ALA A 8 -16.12 -5.30 7.53
C ALA A 8 -17.19 -5.37 8.62
N GLN A 9 -17.58 -4.22 9.18
CA GLN A 9 -18.67 -4.13 10.15
C GLN A 9 -19.99 -4.66 9.57
N LEU A 10 -20.29 -4.31 8.32
CA LEU A 10 -21.47 -4.81 7.62
C LEU A 10 -21.42 -6.34 7.45
N VAL A 11 -20.28 -6.91 7.03
CA VAL A 11 -20.10 -8.37 6.91
C VAL A 11 -20.34 -9.06 8.26
N LEU A 12 -19.75 -8.57 9.35
CA LEU A 12 -19.94 -9.18 10.68
C LEU A 12 -21.37 -8.97 11.21
N ALA A 13 -22.03 -7.86 10.89
CA ALA A 13 -23.44 -7.64 11.22
C ALA A 13 -24.36 -8.65 10.52
N HIS A 14 -24.07 -9.00 9.26
CA HIS A 14 -24.78 -10.07 8.54
C HIS A 14 -24.54 -11.45 9.17
N LEU A 15 -23.33 -11.76 9.62
CA LEU A 15 -23.06 -13.00 10.35
C LEU A 15 -23.81 -13.04 11.69
N LYS A 16 -23.96 -11.91 12.39
CA LYS A 16 -24.80 -11.80 13.60
C LYS A 16 -26.29 -12.04 13.29
N LEU A 17 -26.79 -11.57 12.15
CA LEU A 17 -28.15 -11.90 11.68
C LEU A 17 -28.31 -13.41 11.47
N TRP A 18 -27.38 -14.05 10.76
CA TRP A 18 -27.38 -15.51 10.60
C TRP A 18 -27.28 -16.26 11.92
N GLN A 19 -26.52 -15.75 12.88
CA GLN A 19 -26.44 -16.32 14.22
C GLN A 19 -27.81 -16.29 14.90
N ARG A 20 -28.53 -15.16 14.83
CA ARG A 20 -29.89 -15.05 15.37
C ARG A 20 -30.86 -16.02 14.67
N TRP A 21 -30.88 -16.02 13.34
CA TRP A 21 -31.75 -16.91 12.56
C TRP A 21 -31.45 -18.39 12.80
N SER A 22 -30.19 -18.76 13.04
CA SER A 22 -29.80 -20.14 13.26
C SER A 22 -29.89 -20.60 14.72
N THR A 23 -29.95 -19.69 15.69
CA THR A 23 -30.06 -20.06 17.11
C THR A 23 -31.49 -19.98 17.62
N ARG A 24 -32.19 -18.87 17.35
CA ARG A 24 -33.53 -18.59 17.89
C ARG A 24 -34.61 -18.63 16.82
N GLY A 25 -34.25 -18.33 15.57
CA GLY A 25 -35.18 -18.04 14.49
C GLY A 25 -35.72 -16.60 14.61
N ASP A 26 -36.03 -15.98 13.48
CA ASP A 26 -36.61 -14.63 13.38
C ASP A 26 -37.05 -14.33 11.93
N GLY A 27 -37.73 -13.22 11.66
CA GLY A 27 -37.97 -12.72 10.31
C GLY A 27 -36.66 -12.46 9.55
N PRO A 28 -36.58 -12.73 8.23
CA PRO A 28 -37.67 -13.16 7.34
C PRO A 28 -37.85 -14.69 7.24
N PHE A 29 -37.08 -15.49 7.98
CA PHE A 29 -37.01 -16.94 7.79
C PHE A 29 -37.74 -17.78 8.86
N GLY A 30 -38.27 -17.14 9.90
CA GLY A 30 -38.85 -17.81 11.06
C GLY A 30 -37.86 -18.83 11.65
N ARG A 31 -38.30 -20.08 11.81
CA ARG A 31 -37.48 -21.18 12.35
C ARG A 31 -36.73 -21.99 11.29
N LYS A 32 -36.81 -21.62 10.00
CA LYS A 32 -36.32 -22.44 8.88
C LYS A 32 -34.86 -22.90 9.02
N TYR A 33 -34.00 -22.03 9.57
CA TYR A 33 -32.55 -22.23 9.66
C TYR A 33 -32.04 -22.56 11.08
N VAL A 34 -32.92 -22.74 12.05
CA VAL A 34 -32.53 -23.07 13.43
C VAL A 34 -31.76 -24.39 13.44
N GLY A 35 -30.52 -24.36 13.96
CA GLY A 35 -29.61 -25.50 14.02
C GLY A 35 -28.99 -25.94 12.67
N LYS A 36 -29.19 -25.18 11.59
CA LYS A 36 -28.76 -25.59 10.23
C LYS A 36 -27.54 -24.84 9.67
N VAL A 37 -27.01 -23.85 10.38
CA VAL A 37 -25.89 -23.01 9.90
C VAL A 37 -24.68 -23.14 10.82
N ASP A 38 -23.54 -23.60 10.27
CA ASP A 38 -22.26 -23.70 10.98
C ASP A 38 -21.48 -22.38 10.89
N LEU A 39 -21.69 -21.49 11.86
CA LEU A 39 -20.94 -20.23 11.96
C LEU A 39 -19.53 -20.38 12.55
N GLN A 40 -19.12 -21.61 12.88
CA GLN A 40 -17.73 -21.93 13.20
C GLN A 40 -16.93 -22.31 11.95
N ARG A 41 -17.57 -22.39 10.78
CA ARG A 41 -16.95 -22.73 9.49
C ARG A 41 -17.42 -21.80 8.38
N VAL A 42 -16.98 -20.55 8.46
CA VAL A 42 -17.37 -19.47 7.55
C VAL A 42 -16.28 -19.25 6.50
N GLY A 43 -16.70 -19.11 5.24
CA GLY A 43 -15.89 -18.57 4.16
C GLY A 43 -16.40 -17.19 3.76
N LEU A 44 -15.49 -16.26 3.48
CA LEU A 44 -15.84 -14.95 2.96
C LEU A 44 -15.26 -14.75 1.56
N MET A 45 -16.02 -14.13 0.67
CA MET A 45 -15.55 -13.68 -0.63
C MET A 45 -15.88 -12.22 -0.80
N GLY A 46 -14.93 -11.47 -1.36
CA GLY A 46 -15.13 -10.06 -1.71
C GLY A 46 -14.46 -9.74 -3.04
N HIS A 47 -15.08 -8.83 -3.80
CA HIS A 47 -14.61 -8.34 -5.09
C HIS A 47 -14.17 -6.88 -4.97
N SER A 48 -13.04 -6.46 -5.56
CA SER A 48 -12.56 -5.07 -5.55
C SER A 48 -12.37 -4.54 -4.11
N ARG A 49 -12.87 -3.34 -3.79
CA ARG A 49 -12.97 -2.80 -2.42
C ARG A 49 -13.77 -3.70 -1.46
N GLY A 50 -14.62 -4.59 -1.99
CA GLY A 50 -15.27 -5.64 -1.21
C GLY A 50 -14.28 -6.73 -0.75
N GLY A 51 -13.25 -7.01 -1.53
CA GLY A 51 -12.11 -7.85 -1.16
C GLY A 51 -11.38 -7.29 0.06
N GLU A 52 -11.06 -5.99 0.04
CA GLU A 52 -10.53 -5.29 1.23
C GLU A 52 -11.48 -5.40 2.42
N GLY A 53 -12.79 -5.26 2.17
CA GLY A 53 -13.83 -5.37 3.19
C GLY A 53 -13.84 -6.73 3.89
N VAL A 54 -13.75 -7.84 3.16
CA VAL A 54 -13.72 -9.19 3.77
C VAL A 54 -12.38 -9.51 4.42
N ALA A 55 -11.26 -9.00 3.90
CA ALA A 55 -9.98 -9.09 4.57
C ALA A 55 -10.00 -8.32 5.91
N ARG A 56 -10.55 -7.10 5.91
CA ARG A 56 -10.76 -6.31 7.13
C ARG A 56 -11.76 -6.99 8.08
N ALA A 57 -12.76 -7.71 7.57
CA ALA A 57 -13.69 -8.48 8.40
C ALA A 57 -13.00 -9.60 9.20
N VAL A 58 -11.98 -10.25 8.63
CA VAL A 58 -11.17 -11.24 9.36
C VAL A 58 -10.44 -10.58 10.53
N GLN A 59 -9.80 -9.44 10.30
CA GLN A 59 -9.10 -8.69 11.35
C GLN A 59 -10.06 -8.19 12.43
N LEU A 60 -11.18 -7.61 12.04
CA LEU A 60 -12.21 -7.15 12.97
C LEU A 60 -12.83 -8.32 13.76
N ASN A 61 -12.99 -9.49 13.14
CA ASN A 61 -13.42 -10.69 13.85
C ASN A 61 -12.42 -11.08 14.94
N ALA A 62 -11.11 -11.02 14.66
CA ALA A 62 -10.09 -11.26 15.67
C ALA A 62 -10.08 -10.18 16.78
N GLU A 63 -10.27 -8.90 16.44
CA GLU A 63 -10.41 -7.81 17.43
C GLU A 63 -11.55 -8.09 18.42
N LEU A 64 -12.65 -8.66 17.94
CA LEU A 64 -13.84 -8.97 18.72
C LEU A 64 -13.76 -10.33 19.45
N GLY A 65 -12.59 -10.98 19.47
CA GLY A 65 -12.40 -12.28 20.14
C GLY A 65 -12.90 -13.48 19.32
N GLU A 66 -12.87 -13.39 18.00
CA GLU A 66 -13.26 -14.44 17.05
C GLU A 66 -14.71 -14.97 17.23
N PRO A 67 -15.74 -14.10 17.24
CA PRO A 67 -17.14 -14.55 17.39
C PRO A 67 -17.60 -15.50 16.27
N PHE A 68 -16.95 -15.46 15.10
CA PHE A 68 -17.22 -16.35 13.97
C PHE A 68 -15.96 -17.12 13.57
N GLY A 69 -16.11 -18.40 13.23
CA GLY A 69 -15.02 -19.23 12.74
C GLY A 69 -14.75 -18.99 11.26
N ILE A 70 -14.20 -17.83 10.90
CA ILE A 70 -13.80 -17.51 9.52
C ILE A 70 -12.53 -18.29 9.19
N ARG A 71 -12.63 -19.29 8.31
CA ARG A 71 -11.52 -20.23 8.01
C ARG A 71 -10.91 -20.04 6.64
N ALA A 72 -11.63 -19.40 5.73
CA ALA A 72 -11.23 -19.23 4.34
C ALA A 72 -11.69 -17.87 3.80
N VAL A 73 -10.82 -17.18 3.08
CA VAL A 73 -11.14 -15.93 2.40
C VAL A 73 -10.68 -15.96 0.95
N LEU A 74 -11.58 -15.58 0.05
CA LEU A 74 -11.28 -15.39 -1.36
C LEU A 74 -11.38 -13.91 -1.71
N LEU A 75 -10.29 -13.37 -2.25
CA LEU A 75 -10.21 -11.98 -2.68
C LEU A 75 -10.18 -11.95 -4.20
N LEU A 76 -11.29 -11.54 -4.82
CA LEU A 76 -11.38 -11.37 -6.27
C LEU A 76 -10.99 -9.94 -6.61
N ALA A 77 -10.00 -9.76 -7.48
CA ALA A 77 -9.52 -8.46 -7.95
C ALA A 77 -9.41 -7.39 -6.84
N PRO A 78 -8.86 -7.70 -5.65
CA PRO A 78 -8.95 -6.78 -4.52
C PRO A 78 -7.97 -5.62 -4.67
N GLY A 79 -8.33 -4.45 -4.13
CA GLY A 79 -7.35 -3.39 -3.86
C GLY A 79 -6.40 -3.80 -2.72
N GLY A 80 -5.11 -3.48 -2.84
CA GLY A 80 -4.07 -3.80 -1.85
C GLY A 80 -3.81 -2.72 -0.78
N PHE A 81 -4.66 -1.71 -0.65
CA PHE A 81 -4.44 -0.55 0.23
C PHE A 81 -4.25 -0.97 1.70
N LEU A 82 -3.35 -0.27 2.42
CA LEU A 82 -2.95 -0.54 3.81
C LEU A 82 -2.27 -1.90 4.08
N ARG A 83 -2.07 -2.74 3.04
CA ARG A 83 -1.31 -4.01 3.10
C ARG A 83 -1.66 -4.90 4.31
N PRO A 84 -2.94 -5.30 4.47
CA PRO A 84 -3.38 -6.12 5.60
C PRO A 84 -2.91 -7.57 5.49
N ASN A 85 -2.47 -8.14 6.62
CA ASN A 85 -2.11 -9.55 6.72
C ASN A 85 -3.26 -10.40 7.28
N LEU A 86 -3.42 -11.62 6.75
CA LEU A 86 -4.42 -12.61 7.17
C LEU A 86 -3.76 -13.92 7.69
N PRO A 87 -2.95 -13.87 8.76
CA PRO A 87 -2.28 -15.07 9.29
C PRO A 87 -3.30 -16.12 9.76
N GLY A 88 -3.00 -17.40 9.54
CA GLY A 88 -3.84 -18.51 10.02
C GLY A 88 -5.17 -18.75 9.29
N VAL A 89 -5.53 -17.93 8.29
CA VAL A 89 -6.74 -18.08 7.49
C VAL A 89 -6.37 -18.53 6.08
N ALA A 90 -7.04 -19.58 5.57
CA ALA A 90 -6.84 -20.04 4.20
C ALA A 90 -7.19 -18.89 3.24
N MET A 91 -6.36 -18.64 2.23
CA MET A 91 -6.55 -17.47 1.39
C MET A 91 -6.28 -17.77 -0.08
N SER A 92 -7.18 -17.33 -0.95
CA SER A 92 -6.91 -17.28 -2.39
C SER A 92 -7.18 -15.89 -2.94
N VAL A 93 -6.26 -15.37 -3.74
CA VAL A 93 -6.45 -14.14 -4.53
C VAL A 93 -6.71 -14.54 -5.97
N ILE A 94 -7.70 -13.95 -6.64
CA ILE A 94 -7.87 -14.05 -8.09
C ILE A 94 -7.48 -12.71 -8.70
N LEU A 95 -6.47 -12.72 -9.58
CA LEU A 95 -5.98 -11.53 -10.28
C LEU A 95 -6.40 -11.61 -11.77
N PRO A 96 -7.28 -10.72 -12.24
CA PRO A 96 -7.55 -10.59 -13.67
C PRO A 96 -6.39 -9.87 -14.34
N TYR A 97 -5.75 -10.47 -15.35
CA TYR A 97 -4.55 -9.87 -15.97
C TYR A 97 -4.81 -8.53 -16.66
N CYS A 98 -6.06 -8.32 -17.10
CA CYS A 98 -6.52 -7.15 -17.82
C CYS A 98 -7.52 -6.35 -16.99
N ASP A 99 -7.28 -6.32 -15.68
CA ASP A 99 -7.91 -5.41 -14.73
C ASP A 99 -7.54 -3.96 -15.08
N GLY A 100 -8.53 -3.08 -15.17
CA GLY A 100 -8.33 -1.66 -15.42
C GLY A 100 -8.50 -0.81 -14.17
N ASP A 101 -9.41 -1.18 -13.27
CA ASP A 101 -9.68 -0.52 -12.00
C ASP A 101 -8.52 -0.70 -11.00
N VAL A 102 -8.05 -1.94 -10.86
CA VAL A 102 -6.86 -2.32 -10.08
C VAL A 102 -5.76 -2.74 -11.05
N SER A 103 -5.42 -1.81 -11.95
CA SER A 103 -4.56 -2.10 -13.09
C SER A 103 -3.18 -2.62 -12.70
N ASP A 104 -2.65 -2.26 -11.54
CA ASP A 104 -1.34 -2.73 -11.04
C ASP A 104 -1.35 -4.15 -10.47
N LEU A 105 -2.53 -4.75 -10.28
CA LEU A 105 -2.76 -6.03 -9.60
C LEU A 105 -2.31 -6.03 -8.13
N SER A 106 -2.43 -4.89 -7.42
CA SER A 106 -2.04 -4.72 -6.01
C SER A 106 -2.59 -5.78 -5.06
N GLY A 107 -3.68 -6.44 -5.41
CA GLY A 107 -4.23 -7.59 -4.69
C GLY A 107 -3.23 -8.74 -4.46
N GLN A 108 -2.17 -8.84 -5.24
CA GLN A 108 -1.09 -9.79 -5.01
C GLN A 108 -0.40 -9.60 -3.64
N ARG A 109 -0.40 -8.39 -3.08
CA ARG A 109 0.25 -8.07 -1.81
C ARG A 109 -0.34 -8.83 -0.63
N TYR A 110 -1.63 -9.16 -0.65
CA TYR A 110 -2.23 -10.02 0.38
C TYR A 110 -1.49 -11.35 0.49
N TYR A 111 -1.16 -11.97 -0.66
CA TYR A 111 -0.36 -13.19 -0.70
C TYR A 111 1.05 -12.93 -0.16
N ASP A 112 1.74 -11.92 -0.69
CA ASP A 112 3.16 -11.68 -0.37
C ASP A 112 3.41 -11.27 1.08
N ASP A 113 2.50 -10.51 1.67
CA ASP A 113 2.65 -9.95 3.00
C ASP A 113 2.21 -10.96 4.07
N THR A 114 1.18 -11.74 3.76
CA THR A 114 0.68 -12.75 4.69
C THR A 114 1.60 -13.98 4.76
N ARG A 115 2.29 -14.34 3.66
CA ARG A 115 3.05 -15.61 3.52
C ARG A 115 4.03 -15.91 4.65
N TYR A 116 4.59 -14.86 5.29
CA TYR A 116 5.54 -14.95 6.40
C TYR A 116 5.09 -14.18 7.66
N SER A 117 3.82 -13.76 7.70
CA SER A 117 3.23 -13.04 8.83
C SER A 117 3.01 -13.92 10.08
N MET A 118 3.18 -15.24 9.98
CA MET A 118 3.07 -16.14 11.12
C MET A 118 4.10 -17.26 11.06
N THR A 119 4.76 -17.51 12.20
CA THR A 119 5.65 -18.65 12.36
C THR A 119 4.86 -19.95 12.32
N ARG A 120 5.22 -20.87 11.41
CA ARG A 120 4.49 -22.15 11.18
C ARG A 120 2.98 -21.91 10.95
N ASP A 121 2.70 -21.00 10.03
CA ASP A 121 1.35 -20.73 9.56
C ASP A 121 0.72 -22.01 8.98
N PRO A 122 -0.48 -22.43 9.43
CA PRO A 122 -1.11 -23.67 9.00
C PRO A 122 -2.03 -23.46 7.79
N ALA A 123 -2.12 -22.24 7.26
CA ALA A 123 -3.01 -21.87 6.18
C ALA A 123 -2.33 -21.97 4.81
N ALA A 124 -3.05 -22.60 3.89
CA ALA A 124 -2.70 -22.62 2.49
C ALA A 124 -3.03 -21.27 1.87
N ARG A 125 -2.16 -20.84 0.96
CA ARG A 125 -2.33 -19.58 0.24
C ARG A 125 -2.13 -19.80 -1.24
N SER A 126 -2.94 -19.12 -2.04
CA SER A 126 -2.78 -19.11 -3.49
C SER A 126 -3.07 -17.75 -4.11
N THR A 127 -2.41 -17.48 -5.23
CA THR A 127 -2.84 -16.46 -6.19
C THR A 127 -3.14 -17.18 -7.49
N VAL A 128 -4.30 -16.89 -8.06
CA VAL A 128 -4.77 -17.41 -9.34
C VAL A 128 -4.74 -16.25 -10.34
N LEU A 129 -3.78 -16.26 -11.26
CA LEU A 129 -3.71 -15.30 -12.35
C LEU A 129 -4.58 -15.78 -13.51
N LEU A 130 -5.61 -15.01 -13.87
CA LEU A 130 -6.48 -15.28 -15.03
C LEU A 130 -6.09 -14.38 -16.21
N MET A 131 -5.45 -14.97 -17.21
CA MET A 131 -5.08 -14.25 -18.42
C MET A 131 -6.31 -13.84 -19.23
N GLY A 132 -6.33 -12.59 -19.71
CA GLY A 132 -7.43 -12.07 -20.52
C GLY A 132 -8.71 -11.74 -19.74
N ALA A 133 -8.73 -11.93 -18.41
CA ALA A 133 -9.86 -11.52 -17.58
C ALA A 133 -9.78 -10.02 -17.26
N ASN A 134 -10.96 -9.41 -17.19
CA ASN A 134 -11.26 -8.03 -16.87
C ASN A 134 -11.78 -7.94 -15.43
N HIS A 135 -11.70 -6.77 -14.78
CA HIS A 135 -12.19 -6.60 -13.42
C HIS A 135 -13.70 -6.89 -13.30
N ASN A 136 -14.49 -6.34 -14.22
CA ASN A 136 -15.93 -6.26 -14.04
C ASN A 136 -16.70 -7.54 -14.43
N PHE A 137 -16.12 -8.38 -15.28
CA PHE A 137 -16.85 -9.39 -16.05
C PHE A 137 -17.05 -10.73 -15.31
N PHE A 138 -16.82 -10.77 -14.01
CA PHE A 138 -17.06 -11.95 -13.15
C PHE A 138 -18.48 -12.08 -12.63
N ASN A 139 -19.35 -11.09 -12.89
CA ASN A 139 -20.71 -11.03 -12.34
C ASN A 139 -21.69 -10.32 -13.28
N THR A 140 -22.99 -10.47 -13.04
CA THR A 140 -24.03 -9.86 -13.88
C THR A 140 -24.29 -8.39 -13.60
N GLU A 141 -23.86 -7.84 -12.48
CA GLU A 141 -24.18 -6.47 -12.05
C GLU A 141 -23.21 -5.41 -12.59
N TRP A 142 -21.97 -5.81 -12.91
CA TRP A 142 -20.94 -4.90 -13.47
C TRP A 142 -20.58 -5.23 -14.92
N THR A 143 -21.21 -6.23 -15.52
CA THR A 143 -20.92 -6.61 -16.91
C THR A 143 -21.73 -5.76 -17.90
N PRO A 144 -21.09 -4.99 -18.78
CA PRO A 144 -21.78 -4.22 -19.83
C PRO A 144 -22.68 -5.09 -20.69
N GLY A 145 -23.90 -4.62 -20.94
CA GLY A 145 -24.92 -5.35 -21.70
C GLY A 145 -25.60 -6.49 -20.94
N ARG A 146 -25.27 -6.71 -19.66
CA ARG A 146 -25.93 -7.69 -18.77
C ARG A 146 -26.41 -7.08 -17.46
N SER A 147 -25.74 -6.05 -16.99
CA SER A 147 -26.07 -5.27 -15.79
C SER A 147 -27.37 -4.49 -15.94
N VAL A 148 -28.08 -4.35 -14.81
CA VAL A 148 -29.25 -3.46 -14.72
C VAL A 148 -28.79 -2.00 -14.58
N ALA A 149 -27.78 -1.77 -13.73
CA ALA A 149 -27.16 -0.46 -13.57
C ALA A 149 -26.13 -0.20 -14.69
N PRO A 150 -25.88 1.07 -15.07
CA PRO A 150 -24.79 1.41 -15.98
C PRO A 150 -23.47 0.79 -15.50
N SER A 151 -22.75 0.18 -16.43
CA SER A 151 -21.46 -0.45 -16.18
C SER A 151 -20.60 -0.41 -17.44
N ASP A 152 -19.29 -0.35 -17.26
CA ASP A 152 -18.33 -0.22 -18.34
C ASP A 152 -17.31 -1.36 -18.36
N ASP A 153 -16.68 -1.55 -19.51
CA ASP A 153 -15.42 -2.29 -19.57
C ASP A 153 -14.34 -1.37 -19.00
N ASP A 154 -13.82 -1.70 -17.82
CA ASP A 154 -12.85 -0.88 -17.10
C ASP A 154 -11.46 -0.88 -17.76
N TRP A 155 -11.23 -1.73 -18.76
CA TRP A 155 -10.01 -1.65 -19.57
C TRP A 155 -10.13 -0.57 -20.65
N THR A 156 -9.49 0.58 -20.43
CA THR A 156 -9.57 1.76 -21.30
C THR A 156 -8.30 2.08 -22.08
N ALA A 157 -7.19 1.38 -21.81
CA ALA A 157 -5.86 1.77 -22.29
C ALA A 157 -5.67 1.71 -23.82
N ASP A 158 -6.03 0.59 -24.47
CA ASP A 158 -6.01 0.44 -25.93
C ASP A 158 -6.77 -0.84 -26.34
N ASP A 159 -7.79 -0.69 -27.21
CA ASP A 159 -8.62 -1.78 -27.73
C ASP A 159 -7.88 -2.74 -28.68
N LYS A 160 -6.69 -2.35 -29.17
CA LYS A 160 -5.82 -3.18 -30.01
C LYS A 160 -4.72 -3.89 -29.23
N ALA A 161 -4.52 -3.56 -27.95
CA ALA A 161 -3.41 -4.10 -27.20
C ALA A 161 -3.64 -5.55 -26.77
N GLU A 162 -2.76 -6.46 -27.17
CA GLU A 162 -2.80 -7.84 -26.68
C GLU A 162 -2.31 -7.91 -25.21
N PRO A 163 -2.87 -8.78 -24.35
CA PRO A 163 -4.05 -9.63 -24.55
C PRO A 163 -5.39 -8.98 -24.14
N CYS A 164 -5.39 -7.68 -23.83
CA CYS A 164 -6.47 -7.05 -23.05
C CYS A 164 -7.47 -6.25 -23.86
N GLY A 165 -7.10 -5.81 -25.05
CA GLY A 165 -7.96 -5.11 -26.00
C GLY A 165 -9.16 -5.97 -26.39
N LYS A 166 -10.31 -5.31 -26.60
CA LYS A 166 -11.60 -5.98 -26.85
C LYS A 166 -11.60 -6.92 -28.05
N LYS A 167 -10.72 -6.69 -29.03
CA LYS A 167 -10.59 -7.53 -30.25
C LYS A 167 -9.57 -8.65 -30.10
N SER A 168 -8.83 -8.72 -28.99
CA SER A 168 -7.85 -9.78 -28.77
C SER A 168 -8.54 -11.12 -28.64
N LYS A 169 -7.98 -12.15 -29.29
CA LYS A 169 -8.42 -13.54 -29.10
C LYS A 169 -8.08 -14.06 -27.70
N GLN A 170 -7.14 -13.43 -27.00
CA GLN A 170 -6.74 -13.80 -25.65
C GLN A 170 -7.66 -13.20 -24.58
N ARG A 171 -8.36 -12.10 -24.89
CA ARG A 171 -9.40 -11.51 -24.03
C ARG A 171 -10.52 -12.53 -23.80
N LEU A 172 -10.91 -12.75 -22.55
CA LEU A 172 -12.01 -13.65 -22.20
C LEU A 172 -13.34 -12.90 -22.34
N THR A 173 -14.36 -13.58 -22.86
CA THR A 173 -15.74 -13.05 -22.86
C THR A 173 -16.30 -13.06 -21.43
N ALA A 174 -17.34 -12.27 -21.16
CA ALA A 174 -17.95 -12.24 -19.82
C ALA A 174 -18.42 -13.62 -19.33
N VAL A 175 -19.00 -14.44 -20.21
CA VAL A 175 -19.43 -15.80 -19.86
C VAL A 175 -18.24 -16.70 -19.50
N GLU A 176 -17.12 -16.56 -20.20
CA GLU A 176 -15.89 -17.32 -19.90
C GLU A 176 -15.26 -16.87 -18.57
N GLN A 177 -15.31 -15.58 -18.27
CA GLN A 177 -14.82 -15.03 -17.00
C GLN A 177 -15.68 -15.47 -15.82
N GLU A 178 -17.01 -15.42 -15.93
CA GLU A 178 -17.92 -15.99 -14.94
C GLU A 178 -17.68 -17.49 -14.72
N ALA A 179 -17.49 -18.25 -15.80
CA ALA A 179 -17.21 -19.69 -15.71
C ALA A 179 -15.89 -19.98 -14.99
N ALA A 180 -14.82 -19.26 -15.35
CA ALA A 180 -13.51 -19.39 -14.70
C ALA A 180 -13.56 -18.93 -13.24
N GLY A 181 -14.13 -17.76 -12.96
CA GLY A 181 -14.30 -17.23 -11.61
C GLY A 181 -15.05 -18.20 -10.70
N ARG A 182 -16.20 -18.72 -11.16
CA ARG A 182 -16.98 -19.73 -10.43
C ARG A 182 -16.19 -21.02 -10.19
N ALA A 183 -15.40 -21.48 -11.15
CA ALA A 183 -14.61 -22.71 -11.02
C ALA A 183 -13.59 -22.62 -9.88
N TYR A 184 -12.80 -21.53 -9.83
CA TYR A 184 -11.79 -21.33 -8.80
C TYR A 184 -12.40 -20.91 -7.47
N LEU A 185 -13.45 -20.08 -7.47
CA LEU A 185 -14.15 -19.67 -6.27
C LEU A 185 -14.81 -20.85 -5.55
N ALA A 186 -15.60 -21.64 -6.27
CA ALA A 186 -16.22 -22.83 -5.69
C ALA A 186 -15.16 -23.87 -5.32
N GLY A 187 -14.13 -24.05 -6.17
CA GLY A 187 -13.02 -24.95 -5.91
C GLY A 187 -12.31 -24.67 -4.58
N PHE A 188 -12.01 -23.40 -4.32
CA PHE A 188 -11.37 -22.94 -3.08
C PHE A 188 -12.21 -23.24 -1.84
N PHE A 189 -13.50 -22.85 -1.81
CA PHE A 189 -14.33 -23.08 -0.63
C PHE A 189 -14.64 -24.56 -0.40
N ARG A 190 -14.85 -25.34 -1.47
CA ARG A 190 -15.01 -26.80 -1.38
C ARG A 190 -13.75 -27.48 -0.86
N LEU A 191 -12.57 -27.02 -1.26
CA LEU A 191 -11.30 -27.52 -0.75
C LEU A 191 -11.11 -27.18 0.74
N GLU A 192 -11.22 -25.92 1.12
CA GLU A 192 -10.83 -25.45 2.45
C GLU A 192 -11.92 -25.66 3.52
N LEU A 193 -13.19 -25.49 3.18
CA LEU A 193 -14.32 -25.69 4.11
C LEU A 193 -14.93 -27.08 3.97
N GLY A 194 -15.04 -27.59 2.74
CA GLY A 194 -15.63 -28.89 2.43
C GLY A 194 -14.64 -30.07 2.54
N ARG A 195 -13.33 -29.80 2.59
CA ARG A 195 -12.25 -30.82 2.63
C ARG A 195 -12.21 -31.72 1.41
N GLU A 196 -12.67 -31.23 0.26
CA GLU A 196 -12.60 -31.96 -1.00
C GLU A 196 -11.18 -31.91 -1.59
N THR A 197 -10.27 -32.72 -1.03
CA THR A 197 -8.82 -32.70 -1.36
C THR A 197 -8.50 -33.04 -2.81
N ALA A 198 -9.41 -33.66 -3.55
CA ALA A 198 -9.27 -33.87 -5.00
C ALA A 198 -9.17 -32.54 -5.79
N LEU A 199 -9.62 -31.42 -5.20
CA LEU A 199 -9.53 -30.08 -5.78
C LEU A 199 -8.19 -29.37 -5.48
N LEU A 200 -7.34 -29.94 -4.62
CA LEU A 200 -6.04 -29.36 -4.25
C LEU A 200 -5.16 -28.99 -5.46
N PRO A 201 -5.07 -29.81 -6.54
CA PRO A 201 -4.26 -29.47 -7.71
C PRO A 201 -4.68 -28.15 -8.40
N LEU A 202 -5.91 -27.68 -8.21
CA LEU A 202 -6.36 -26.40 -8.76
C LEU A 202 -5.69 -25.19 -8.10
N LEU A 203 -5.14 -25.36 -6.90
CA LEU A 203 -4.70 -24.26 -6.03
C LEU A 203 -3.28 -24.46 -5.45
N ASP A 204 -2.61 -25.57 -5.75
CA ASP A 204 -1.29 -25.92 -5.22
C ASP A 204 -0.10 -25.54 -6.12
N GLY A 205 -0.36 -24.86 -7.24
CA GLY A 205 0.66 -24.47 -8.22
C GLY A 205 1.10 -25.58 -9.18
N SER A 206 0.42 -26.73 -9.20
CA SER A 206 0.63 -27.81 -10.20
C SER A 206 0.17 -27.43 -11.62
N ASN A 207 -0.40 -26.23 -11.80
CA ASN A 207 -1.01 -25.74 -13.04
C ASN A 207 -2.12 -26.67 -13.58
N THR A 208 -2.73 -27.46 -12.70
CA THR A 208 -3.91 -28.24 -13.05
C THR A 208 -5.07 -27.28 -13.24
N ARG A 209 -5.68 -27.32 -14.42
CA ARG A 209 -6.75 -26.39 -14.79
C ARG A 209 -8.12 -27.03 -14.59
N ALA A 210 -9.05 -26.28 -14.01
CA ALA A 210 -10.45 -26.71 -13.97
C ALA A 210 -11.03 -26.78 -15.38
N ARG A 211 -11.57 -27.93 -15.80
CA ARG A 211 -12.22 -28.08 -17.11
C ARG A 211 -13.37 -27.10 -17.31
N SER A 212 -14.10 -26.78 -16.23
CA SER A 212 -15.18 -25.81 -16.20
C SER A 212 -14.72 -24.36 -16.42
N ALA A 213 -13.41 -24.05 -16.35
CA ALA A 213 -12.86 -22.75 -16.70
C ALA A 213 -12.70 -22.53 -18.23
N GLY A 214 -13.23 -23.44 -19.05
CA GLY A 214 -13.35 -23.23 -20.50
C GLY A 214 -12.00 -23.16 -21.21
N ARG A 215 -11.68 -22.05 -21.86
CA ARG A 215 -10.37 -21.80 -22.51
C ARG A 215 -9.43 -20.90 -21.69
N ALA A 216 -9.83 -20.48 -20.49
CA ALA A 216 -9.02 -19.59 -19.67
C ALA A 216 -7.62 -20.17 -19.46
N VAL A 217 -6.60 -19.33 -19.63
CA VAL A 217 -5.22 -19.65 -19.28
C VAL A 217 -4.99 -19.16 -17.86
N VAL A 218 -4.59 -20.08 -16.98
CA VAL A 218 -4.47 -19.82 -15.55
C VAL A 218 -3.11 -20.26 -15.06
N SER A 219 -2.44 -19.38 -14.33
CA SER A 219 -1.23 -19.68 -13.56
C SER A 219 -1.56 -19.58 -12.08
N VAL A 220 -1.08 -20.53 -11.28
CA VAL A 220 -1.31 -20.55 -9.83
C VAL A 220 0.00 -20.44 -9.08
N MET A 221 0.11 -19.40 -8.26
CA MET A 221 1.13 -19.32 -7.23
C MET A 221 0.56 -19.89 -5.95
N ALA A 222 1.36 -20.67 -5.22
CA ALA A 222 0.86 -21.35 -4.04
C ALA A 222 1.94 -21.46 -2.97
N GLN A 223 1.48 -21.38 -1.73
CA GLN A 223 2.27 -21.65 -0.56
C GLN A 223 1.58 -22.72 0.29
N SER A 224 2.24 -23.86 0.45
CA SER A 224 1.74 -24.93 1.31
C SER A 224 1.97 -24.62 2.80
N PRO A 225 1.04 -25.03 3.68
CA PRO A 225 1.29 -25.13 5.12
C PRO A 225 2.45 -26.07 5.46
N HIS A 226 2.58 -27.18 4.73
CA HIS A 226 3.62 -28.17 4.95
C HIS A 226 4.84 -27.85 4.07
N ARG A 227 5.73 -27.01 4.60
CA ARG A 227 6.93 -26.56 3.88
C ARG A 227 8.16 -26.38 4.78
N TYR A 228 9.32 -26.33 4.14
CA TYR A 228 10.58 -25.88 4.68
C TYR A 228 11.16 -24.81 3.76
N ASP A 229 11.18 -23.56 4.23
CA ASP A 229 11.78 -22.43 3.52
C ASP A 229 13.31 -22.53 3.62
N VAL A 230 13.98 -22.80 2.49
CA VAL A 230 15.45 -22.86 2.40
C VAL A 230 16.01 -21.45 2.38
N ALA A 231 15.43 -20.58 1.56
CA ALA A 231 15.75 -19.16 1.49
C ALA A 231 14.53 -18.38 1.00
N ARG A 232 14.17 -17.31 1.72
CA ARG A 232 13.10 -16.38 1.31
C ARG A 232 13.52 -15.49 0.14
N LEU A 233 14.83 -15.23 0.03
CA LEU A 233 15.45 -14.34 -0.96
C LEU A 233 14.97 -12.88 -0.85
N ASP A 234 14.59 -12.46 0.36
CA ASP A 234 14.16 -11.11 0.73
C ASP A 234 15.29 -10.28 1.40
N ALA A 235 16.47 -10.89 1.57
CA ALA A 235 17.70 -10.33 2.08
C ALA A 235 18.91 -11.08 1.46
N PRO A 236 20.13 -10.51 1.48
CA PRO A 236 21.33 -11.20 0.99
C PRO A 236 21.47 -12.57 1.65
N SER A 237 21.51 -13.62 0.82
CA SER A 237 21.52 -15.01 1.28
C SER A 237 22.16 -15.93 0.24
N GLY A 238 22.67 -17.07 0.71
CA GLY A 238 23.42 -18.02 -0.11
C GLY A 238 24.84 -17.55 -0.43
N VAL A 239 25.60 -18.42 -1.10
CA VAL A 239 26.97 -18.15 -1.56
C VAL A 239 26.94 -17.97 -3.08
N LEU A 240 27.29 -16.77 -3.54
CA LEU A 240 27.36 -16.43 -4.96
C LEU A 240 28.78 -16.62 -5.50
N THR A 241 28.92 -17.30 -6.63
CA THR A 241 30.19 -17.49 -7.35
C THR A 241 30.00 -17.37 -8.86
N GLY A 242 31.10 -17.28 -9.61
CA GLY A 242 31.09 -17.08 -11.06
C GLY A 242 30.69 -15.66 -11.45
N ALA A 243 30.42 -15.45 -12.74
CA ALA A 243 30.12 -14.13 -13.28
C ALA A 243 28.61 -13.78 -13.14
N ALA A 244 28.15 -13.69 -11.88
CA ALA A 244 26.80 -13.30 -11.50
C ALA A 244 26.80 -12.29 -10.35
N ARG A 245 25.71 -11.55 -10.20
CA ARG A 245 25.49 -10.54 -9.14
C ARG A 245 24.08 -10.67 -8.60
N THR A 246 23.93 -10.43 -7.30
CA THR A 246 22.63 -10.33 -6.63
C THR A 246 22.42 -8.94 -6.07
N ARG A 247 21.18 -8.44 -6.15
CA ARG A 247 20.71 -7.29 -5.36
C ARG A 247 19.32 -7.55 -4.81
N ILE A 248 18.97 -6.89 -3.71
CA ILE A 248 17.61 -6.97 -3.16
C ILE A 248 16.74 -5.90 -3.79
N CYS A 249 15.65 -6.33 -4.39
CA CYS A 249 14.60 -5.51 -4.95
C CYS A 249 13.56 -5.15 -3.92
N ALA A 250 13.37 -3.85 -3.70
CA ALA A 250 12.40 -3.33 -2.75
C ALA A 250 11.49 -2.22 -3.32
N ALA A 251 11.87 -1.56 -4.43
CA ALA A 251 11.00 -0.64 -5.20
C ALA A 251 11.54 -0.26 -6.59
N ASP A 252 12.86 -0.16 -6.73
CA ASP A 252 13.58 0.45 -7.86
C ASP A 252 14.01 -0.56 -8.95
N CYS A 253 13.47 -1.76 -8.94
CA CYS A 253 14.01 -2.84 -9.76
C CYS A 253 13.48 -2.89 -11.18
N VAL A 254 12.18 -2.63 -11.36
CA VAL A 254 11.52 -2.68 -12.65
C VAL A 254 11.50 -1.28 -13.24
N ARG A 255 11.94 -1.13 -14.48
CA ARG A 255 11.87 0.17 -15.16
C ARG A 255 10.42 0.51 -15.45
N ASN A 256 10.02 1.75 -15.15
CA ASN A 256 8.64 2.22 -15.25
C ASN A 256 7.68 1.24 -14.54
N ALA A 257 7.92 1.10 -13.23
CA ALA A 257 7.25 0.12 -12.37
C ALA A 257 5.76 0.41 -12.19
N ASP A 258 5.33 1.66 -12.35
CA ASP A 258 3.96 2.12 -12.21
C ASP A 258 3.04 1.20 -13.02
N GLY A 259 2.04 0.63 -12.37
CA GLY A 259 1.10 -0.31 -12.98
C GLY A 259 1.67 -1.67 -13.44
N ARG A 260 2.99 -1.85 -13.56
CA ARG A 260 3.62 -3.07 -14.12
C ARG A 260 4.07 -4.08 -13.08
N THR A 261 4.36 -3.69 -11.85
CA THR A 261 4.80 -4.64 -10.81
C THR A 261 3.92 -4.62 -9.56
N PRO A 262 3.18 -5.69 -9.28
CA PRO A 262 2.36 -5.76 -8.07
C PRO A 262 3.17 -6.04 -6.80
N HIS A 263 4.43 -6.51 -6.92
CA HIS A 263 5.23 -6.99 -5.79
C HIS A 263 6.04 -5.89 -5.11
N TRP A 264 6.55 -4.93 -5.88
CA TRP A 264 7.58 -3.99 -5.43
C TRP A 264 7.10 -2.53 -5.37
N VAL A 265 5.81 -2.26 -5.57
CA VAL A 265 5.32 -0.87 -5.57
C VAL A 265 5.04 -0.39 -4.14
N ALA A 266 5.62 0.77 -3.81
CA ALA A 266 5.25 1.58 -2.67
C ALA A 266 3.93 2.31 -2.98
N ASP A 267 2.95 2.26 -2.07
CA ASP A 267 1.71 3.03 -2.23
C ASP A 267 1.36 3.75 -0.93
N PRO A 268 0.88 5.01 -1.00
CA PRO A 268 0.32 5.69 0.14
C PRO A 268 -0.90 4.94 0.72
N PRO A 269 -1.09 4.97 2.05
CA PRO A 269 -0.29 5.68 3.06
C PRO A 269 0.84 4.81 3.67
N VAL A 270 1.27 3.74 2.99
CA VAL A 270 2.30 2.79 3.47
C VAL A 270 3.46 2.68 2.48
N GLU A 271 3.97 3.83 2.05
CA GLU A 271 4.99 3.94 1.01
C GLU A 271 6.34 3.38 1.47
N ASN A 272 6.62 3.51 2.78
CA ASN A 272 7.89 3.11 3.37
C ASN A 272 7.86 1.69 3.96
N LEU A 273 6.69 1.03 3.97
CA LEU A 273 6.64 -0.41 4.25
C LEU A 273 7.41 -1.12 3.14
N PRO A 274 8.43 -1.96 3.45
CA PRO A 274 9.15 -2.68 2.41
C PRO A 274 8.15 -3.44 1.53
N ALA A 275 8.07 -3.07 0.26
CA ALA A 275 7.33 -3.86 -0.72
C ALA A 275 7.92 -5.29 -0.76
N GLY A 276 7.18 -6.24 -1.31
CA GLY A 276 7.54 -7.66 -1.30
C GLY A 276 8.96 -7.88 -1.81
N ARG A 277 9.94 -8.01 -0.91
CA ARG A 277 11.34 -8.06 -1.30
C ARG A 277 11.67 -9.34 -2.06
N ALA A 278 12.54 -9.20 -3.06
CA ALA A 278 13.03 -10.28 -3.89
C ALA A 278 14.51 -10.11 -4.21
N THR A 279 15.16 -11.18 -4.62
CA THR A 279 16.54 -11.11 -5.12
C THR A 279 16.51 -10.99 -6.63
N GLU A 280 17.05 -9.91 -7.18
CA GLU A 280 17.42 -9.87 -8.60
C GLU A 280 18.78 -10.53 -8.76
N LEU A 281 18.80 -11.61 -9.54
CA LEU A 281 20.00 -12.27 -10.01
C LEU A 281 20.28 -11.82 -11.44
N SER A 282 21.44 -11.21 -11.69
CA SER A 282 21.92 -10.83 -13.02
C SER A 282 23.25 -11.52 -13.32
N TRP A 283 23.53 -11.84 -14.58
CA TRP A 283 24.75 -12.55 -14.94
C TRP A 283 25.24 -12.27 -16.36
N THR A 284 26.52 -12.56 -16.55
CA THR A 284 27.23 -12.59 -17.84
C THR A 284 28.13 -13.81 -17.86
N GLY A 285 28.09 -14.65 -18.88
CA GLY A 285 28.69 -15.99 -18.86
C GLY A 285 27.69 -17.07 -18.42
N THR A 286 28.18 -18.29 -18.19
CA THR A 286 27.36 -19.48 -17.90
C THR A 286 27.79 -20.25 -16.65
N ASP A 287 28.65 -19.65 -15.83
CA ASP A 287 29.30 -20.28 -14.66
C ASP A 287 28.76 -19.79 -13.31
N GLY A 288 27.85 -18.80 -13.33
CA GLY A 288 27.24 -18.20 -12.15
C GLY A 288 26.44 -19.23 -11.32
N ARG A 289 26.67 -19.21 -10.01
CA ARG A 289 26.04 -20.14 -9.04
C ARG A 289 25.68 -19.41 -7.77
N LEU A 290 24.40 -19.45 -7.40
CA LEU A 290 23.90 -19.03 -6.10
C LEU A 290 23.51 -20.28 -5.28
N ARG A 291 24.32 -20.60 -4.27
CA ARG A 291 24.26 -21.86 -3.52
C ARG A 291 23.67 -21.69 -2.12
N PHE A 292 22.83 -22.63 -1.72
CA PHE A 292 22.26 -22.74 -0.37
C PHE A 292 22.57 -24.12 0.20
N ASP A 293 23.37 -24.16 1.28
CA ASP A 293 23.65 -25.40 2.00
C ASP A 293 22.55 -25.72 3.00
N LEU A 294 22.09 -26.97 3.01
CA LEU A 294 21.09 -27.45 3.95
C LEU A 294 21.78 -27.83 5.28
N PRO A 295 21.32 -27.29 6.42
CA PRO A 295 21.85 -27.66 7.73
C PRO A 295 21.56 -29.13 8.01
N ALA A 296 22.44 -29.81 8.77
CA ALA A 296 22.40 -31.26 8.97
C ALA A 296 21.01 -31.82 9.34
N GLY A 297 20.27 -31.13 10.23
CA GLY A 297 18.92 -31.53 10.65
C GLY A 297 17.79 -31.28 9.64
N ARG A 298 18.10 -30.74 8.45
CA ARG A 298 17.13 -30.42 7.39
C ARG A 298 17.44 -31.09 6.05
N ARG A 299 18.40 -32.03 6.01
CA ARG A 299 18.87 -32.69 4.77
C ARG A 299 17.94 -33.79 4.27
N ASP A 300 17.15 -34.41 5.16
CA ASP A 300 16.10 -35.36 4.78
C ASP A 300 14.85 -34.60 4.31
N VAL A 301 14.63 -34.63 3.01
CA VAL A 301 13.51 -33.93 2.35
C VAL A 301 12.45 -34.89 1.80
N ARG A 302 12.49 -36.19 2.15
CA ARG A 302 11.53 -37.20 1.67
C ARG A 302 10.07 -36.94 2.06
N GLN A 303 9.85 -36.11 3.08
CA GLN A 303 8.51 -35.71 3.50
C GLN A 303 7.85 -34.68 2.57
N TYR A 304 8.61 -34.13 1.63
CA TYR A 304 8.16 -33.14 0.65
C TYR A 304 8.03 -33.78 -0.74
N ASP A 305 7.13 -33.24 -1.56
CA ASP A 305 6.87 -33.73 -2.92
C ASP A 305 7.57 -32.86 -3.97
N VAL A 306 7.88 -31.61 -3.60
CA VAL A 306 8.28 -30.54 -4.53
C VAL A 306 9.38 -29.68 -3.93
N LEU A 307 10.37 -29.30 -4.74
CA LEU A 307 11.17 -28.10 -4.55
C LEU A 307 10.56 -26.96 -5.38
N SER A 308 10.23 -25.85 -4.76
CA SER A 308 9.65 -24.69 -5.42
C SER A 308 10.52 -23.45 -5.27
N LEU A 309 10.43 -22.57 -6.25
CA LEU A 309 11.00 -21.23 -6.27
C LEU A 309 9.98 -20.32 -6.97
N ARG A 310 9.81 -19.08 -6.54
CA ARG A 310 9.09 -18.07 -7.33
C ARG A 310 10.06 -17.28 -8.19
N ALA A 311 9.70 -17.08 -9.46
CA ALA A 311 10.53 -16.35 -10.39
C ALA A 311 9.73 -15.43 -11.32
N ALA A 312 10.33 -14.33 -11.75
CA ALA A 312 9.84 -13.46 -12.82
C ALA A 312 11.01 -12.93 -13.66
N THR A 313 10.69 -12.35 -14.82
CA THR A 313 11.67 -11.62 -15.63
C THR A 313 11.01 -10.57 -16.51
N GLU A 314 11.75 -9.53 -16.87
CA GLU A 314 11.36 -8.54 -17.89
C GLU A 314 11.77 -8.95 -19.31
N LYS A 315 12.74 -9.86 -19.44
CA LYS A 315 13.23 -10.37 -20.73
C LYS A 315 13.39 -11.88 -20.68
N THR A 316 13.04 -12.56 -21.78
CA THR A 316 13.18 -14.01 -21.87
C THR A 316 14.59 -14.44 -21.47
N THR A 317 14.65 -15.36 -20.51
CA THR A 317 15.90 -15.92 -19.99
C THR A 317 15.67 -17.37 -19.56
N ASP A 318 16.71 -18.05 -19.09
CA ASP A 318 16.57 -19.36 -18.47
C ASP A 318 17.72 -19.58 -17.48
N LEU A 319 17.48 -20.42 -16.48
CA LEU A 319 18.45 -20.88 -15.49
C LEU A 319 18.10 -22.32 -15.09
N SER A 320 18.99 -23.01 -14.39
CA SER A 320 18.66 -24.31 -13.80
C SER A 320 18.69 -24.28 -12.28
N VAL A 321 17.86 -25.11 -11.66
CA VAL A 321 17.92 -25.38 -10.22
C VAL A 321 18.53 -26.77 -10.04
N ARG A 322 19.62 -26.85 -9.28
CA ARG A 322 20.38 -28.07 -9.04
C ARG A 322 20.28 -28.49 -7.57
N LEU A 323 19.97 -29.76 -7.32
CA LEU A 323 20.12 -30.39 -6.01
C LEU A 323 21.38 -31.25 -6.03
N THR A 324 22.11 -31.28 -4.91
CA THR A 324 23.27 -32.17 -4.71
C THR A 324 23.13 -32.90 -3.37
N ASP A 325 23.34 -34.21 -3.38
CA ASP A 325 23.24 -35.06 -2.19
C ASP A 325 24.59 -35.31 -1.49
N GLY A 326 24.55 -36.00 -0.35
CA GLY A 326 25.73 -36.35 0.45
C GLY A 326 26.73 -37.29 -0.23
N ARG A 327 26.34 -37.93 -1.34
CA ARG A 327 27.22 -38.77 -2.18
C ARG A 327 27.75 -38.02 -3.40
N GLY A 328 27.47 -36.73 -3.52
CA GLY A 328 27.86 -35.89 -4.66
C GLY A 328 27.02 -36.12 -5.92
N ARG A 329 25.95 -36.95 -5.86
CA ARG A 329 25.03 -37.06 -6.99
C ARG A 329 24.20 -35.79 -7.08
N SER A 330 23.81 -35.43 -8.29
CA SER A 330 23.07 -34.20 -8.50
C SER A 330 22.07 -34.30 -9.62
N ALA A 331 20.97 -33.56 -9.49
CA ALA A 331 19.97 -33.37 -10.52
C ALA A 331 19.84 -31.87 -10.83
N SER A 332 20.00 -31.47 -12.09
CA SER A 332 19.86 -30.08 -12.54
C SER A 332 18.66 -29.96 -13.47
N VAL A 333 17.68 -29.15 -13.08
CA VAL A 333 16.43 -28.98 -13.83
C VAL A 333 16.37 -27.58 -14.43
N PRO A 334 16.36 -27.42 -15.76
CA PRO A 334 16.12 -26.12 -16.38
C PRO A 334 14.72 -25.61 -16.02
N VAL A 335 14.60 -24.34 -15.65
CA VAL A 335 13.31 -23.73 -15.28
C VAL A 335 12.33 -23.81 -16.43
N SER A 336 12.79 -23.55 -17.66
CA SER A 336 12.00 -23.67 -18.90
C SER A 336 11.35 -25.04 -19.13
N LYS A 337 11.82 -26.11 -18.48
CA LYS A 337 11.22 -27.46 -18.59
C LYS A 337 10.01 -27.66 -17.69
N VAL A 338 9.85 -26.85 -16.65
CA VAL A 338 8.82 -27.03 -15.62
C VAL A 338 7.95 -25.79 -15.39
N SER A 339 8.35 -24.61 -15.91
CA SER A 339 7.61 -23.37 -15.73
C SER A 339 7.90 -22.36 -16.84
N LYS A 340 6.97 -21.43 -17.04
CA LYS A 340 7.11 -20.26 -17.91
C LYS A 340 7.52 -18.99 -17.15
N ALA A 341 7.87 -19.12 -15.86
CA ALA A 341 8.20 -17.99 -14.98
C ALA A 341 9.34 -17.08 -15.50
N LEU A 342 10.23 -17.60 -16.35
CA LEU A 342 11.34 -16.85 -16.98
C LEU A 342 11.04 -16.43 -18.43
N GLN A 343 9.76 -16.38 -18.78
CA GLN A 343 9.25 -15.72 -19.98
C GLN A 343 8.42 -14.51 -19.52
N PRO A 344 8.62 -13.32 -20.10
CA PRO A 344 7.79 -12.16 -19.79
C PRO A 344 6.31 -12.47 -20.05
N LEU A 345 5.43 -11.96 -19.19
CA LEU A 345 3.99 -11.96 -19.48
C LEU A 345 3.70 -11.15 -20.74
N PRO A 346 2.57 -11.37 -21.44
CA PRO A 346 2.29 -10.74 -22.73
C PRO A 346 1.84 -9.28 -22.61
N GLY A 347 2.02 -8.53 -23.70
CA GLY A 347 1.52 -7.16 -23.87
C GLY A 347 2.61 -6.11 -23.95
N LYS A 348 2.25 -4.96 -24.53
CA LYS A 348 3.17 -3.85 -24.81
C LYS A 348 2.41 -2.51 -24.71
N ILE A 349 2.02 -2.16 -23.49
CA ILE A 349 1.44 -0.84 -23.20
C ILE A 349 2.34 -0.20 -22.16
N ALA A 350 2.85 0.99 -22.45
CA ALA A 350 3.67 1.73 -21.49
C ALA A 350 2.98 1.76 -20.12
N ASP A 351 3.75 1.46 -19.07
CA ASP A 351 3.35 1.60 -17.67
C ASP A 351 2.12 0.75 -17.26
N LEU A 352 1.72 -0.22 -18.10
CA LEU A 352 0.64 -1.17 -17.78
C LEU A 352 1.01 -2.60 -18.17
N LEU A 353 1.57 -2.85 -19.35
CA LEU A 353 1.89 -4.19 -19.82
C LEU A 353 3.29 -4.25 -20.46
N PRO A 354 4.06 -5.33 -20.23
CA PRO A 354 3.68 -6.54 -19.51
C PRO A 354 3.86 -6.39 -18.01
N LYS A 355 3.06 -7.15 -17.22
CA LYS A 355 3.26 -7.23 -15.78
C LYS A 355 4.50 -8.05 -15.45
N VAL A 356 5.22 -7.66 -14.41
CA VAL A 356 6.30 -8.46 -13.81
C VAL A 356 5.73 -9.12 -12.55
N LEU A 357 5.03 -10.24 -12.75
CA LEU A 357 4.46 -11.05 -11.67
C LEU A 357 5.27 -12.35 -11.51
N MET A 358 5.68 -12.63 -10.29
CA MET A 358 6.34 -13.86 -9.92
C MET A 358 5.42 -15.06 -10.04
N GLN A 359 5.90 -16.08 -10.74
CA GLN A 359 5.21 -17.34 -10.92
C GLN A 359 5.96 -18.47 -10.22
N THR A 360 5.23 -19.49 -9.77
CA THR A 360 5.84 -20.68 -9.17
C THR A 360 6.60 -21.49 -10.23
N VAL A 361 7.87 -21.76 -9.96
CA VAL A 361 8.67 -22.82 -10.55
C VAL A 361 8.53 -24.03 -9.66
N ARG A 362 7.93 -25.10 -10.17
CA ARG A 362 7.60 -26.31 -9.41
C ARG A 362 8.43 -27.48 -9.91
N ILE A 363 9.38 -27.97 -9.12
CA ILE A 363 10.23 -29.11 -9.46
C ILE A 363 9.79 -30.32 -8.62
N PRO A 364 9.12 -31.32 -9.23
CA PRO A 364 8.82 -32.57 -8.53
C PRO A 364 10.11 -33.25 -8.07
N LEU A 365 10.14 -33.70 -6.82
CA LEU A 365 11.29 -34.44 -6.28
C LEU A 365 11.30 -35.91 -6.72
N ALA A 366 10.10 -36.46 -6.97
CA ALA A 366 9.95 -37.81 -7.45
C ALA A 366 10.69 -38.02 -8.78
N GLY A 367 11.53 -39.05 -8.85
CA GLY A 367 12.29 -39.41 -10.04
C GLY A 367 13.60 -38.64 -10.26
N LEU A 368 13.95 -37.68 -9.40
CA LEU A 368 15.27 -37.04 -9.49
C LEU A 368 16.38 -38.03 -9.06
N PRO A 369 17.52 -38.09 -9.78
CA PRO A 369 18.63 -39.01 -9.50
C PRO A 369 19.50 -38.54 -8.30
N VAL A 370 18.88 -38.22 -7.17
CA VAL A 370 19.52 -37.77 -5.93
C VAL A 370 18.96 -38.52 -4.72
N ASP A 371 19.78 -38.75 -3.69
CA ASP A 371 19.32 -39.31 -2.42
C ASP A 371 18.61 -38.25 -1.59
N LEU A 372 17.26 -38.27 -1.61
CA LEU A 372 16.43 -37.33 -0.87
C LEU A 372 16.55 -37.45 0.66
N ARG A 373 17.20 -38.50 1.19
CA ARG A 373 17.52 -38.62 2.63
C ARG A 373 18.59 -37.63 3.07
N ASP A 374 19.43 -37.19 2.13
CA ASP A 374 20.61 -36.42 2.44
C ASP A 374 20.95 -35.36 1.37
N VAL A 375 20.01 -34.46 1.10
CA VAL A 375 20.25 -33.31 0.22
C VAL A 375 21.14 -32.31 0.96
N ARG A 376 22.33 -32.05 0.42
CA ARG A 376 23.34 -31.15 1.02
C ARG A 376 23.16 -29.71 0.57
N SER A 377 22.74 -29.49 -0.66
CA SER A 377 22.62 -28.13 -1.20
C SER A 377 21.59 -28.03 -2.32
N VAL A 378 21.05 -26.82 -2.45
CA VAL A 378 20.29 -26.38 -3.62
C VAL A 378 21.03 -25.20 -4.26
N GLU A 379 21.20 -25.23 -5.58
CA GLU A 379 21.88 -24.19 -6.34
C GLU A 379 20.98 -23.63 -7.43
N ILE A 380 20.93 -22.31 -7.57
CA ILE A 380 20.41 -21.62 -8.75
C ILE A 380 21.60 -21.36 -9.67
N ARG A 381 21.60 -21.94 -10.87
CA ARG A 381 22.71 -21.92 -11.82
C ARG A 381 22.35 -21.16 -13.08
N THR A 382 23.16 -20.18 -13.44
CA THR A 382 22.96 -19.34 -14.62
C THR A 382 23.60 -19.98 -15.86
N ASP A 383 23.34 -21.26 -16.11
CA ASP A 383 24.06 -22.10 -17.07
C ASP A 383 23.34 -22.34 -18.40
N ARG A 384 22.21 -21.65 -18.62
CA ARG A 384 21.34 -21.85 -19.78
C ARG A 384 21.52 -20.81 -20.87
N VAL A 385 21.82 -19.56 -20.48
CA VAL A 385 22.06 -18.44 -21.38
C VAL A 385 23.23 -17.60 -20.89
N ALA A 386 24.01 -17.02 -21.81
CA ALA A 386 25.22 -16.26 -21.49
C ALA A 386 24.97 -14.88 -20.87
N ARG A 387 23.74 -14.37 -20.90
CA ARG A 387 23.36 -13.11 -20.23
C ARG A 387 21.90 -13.18 -19.86
N GLY A 388 21.57 -12.76 -18.65
CA GLY A 388 20.20 -12.73 -18.19
C GLY A 388 20.02 -12.02 -16.86
N THR A 389 18.75 -11.84 -16.53
CA THR A 389 18.28 -11.29 -15.26
C THR A 389 17.05 -12.08 -14.84
N ALA A 390 16.93 -12.42 -13.57
CA ALA A 390 15.75 -13.05 -13.00
C ALA A 390 15.47 -12.49 -11.61
N TYR A 391 14.20 -12.23 -11.31
CA TYR A 391 13.73 -11.91 -9.96
C TYR A 391 13.32 -13.20 -9.26
N LEU A 392 13.84 -13.46 -8.07
CA LEU A 392 13.71 -14.73 -7.36
C LEU A 392 13.19 -14.51 -5.93
N ALA A 393 12.26 -15.37 -5.49
CA ALA A 393 11.74 -15.44 -4.12
C ALA A 393 11.40 -16.88 -3.72
N ASP A 394 11.32 -17.15 -2.42
CA ASP A 394 10.67 -18.36 -1.86
C ASP A 394 11.22 -19.71 -2.35
N LEU A 395 12.53 -19.92 -2.18
CA LEU A 395 13.11 -21.25 -2.36
C LEU A 395 12.69 -22.14 -1.19
N SER A 396 11.87 -23.16 -1.45
CA SER A 396 11.35 -24.04 -0.39
C SER A 396 11.09 -25.47 -0.85
N PHE A 397 11.25 -26.42 0.06
CA PHE A 397 10.69 -27.76 -0.10
C PHE A 397 9.26 -27.75 0.44
N SER A 398 8.32 -28.36 -0.27
CA SER A 398 6.93 -28.39 0.17
C SER A 398 6.19 -29.66 -0.24
N LYS A 399 5.15 -29.97 0.55
CA LYS A 399 4.14 -30.97 0.23
C LYS A 399 2.81 -30.25 0.11
N PRO A 400 2.18 -30.17 -1.07
CA PRO A 400 0.84 -29.62 -1.22
C PRO A 400 -0.12 -30.17 -0.16
N SER A 401 -0.83 -29.29 0.53
CA SER A 401 -1.78 -29.67 1.58
C SER A 401 -2.81 -28.58 1.81
N VAL A 402 -3.98 -28.98 2.30
CA VAL A 402 -5.06 -28.05 2.71
C VAL A 402 -4.76 -27.40 4.05
N SER A 403 -5.41 -26.27 4.34
CA SER A 403 -5.19 -25.56 5.60
C SER A 403 -5.64 -26.35 6.81
N HIS A 404 -4.85 -26.34 7.88
CA HIS A 404 -5.26 -26.90 9.16
C HIS A 404 -5.77 -25.79 10.08
N TRP A 405 -7.10 -25.62 10.13
CA TRP A 405 -7.69 -24.66 11.04
C TRP A 405 -7.46 -25.09 12.49
N ARG A 406 -6.94 -24.15 13.28
CA ARG A 406 -6.86 -24.25 14.73
C ARG A 406 -7.17 -22.86 15.30
N PRO A 407 -7.99 -22.74 16.36
CA PRO A 407 -8.14 -21.48 17.08
C PRO A 407 -6.75 -21.01 17.50
N ARG A 408 -6.31 -19.87 16.97
CA ARG A 408 -4.99 -19.32 17.25
C ARG A 408 -5.23 -17.98 17.90
N MET A 409 -4.92 -17.89 19.19
CA MET A 409 -4.97 -16.63 19.92
C MET A 409 -3.78 -15.75 19.54
N LEU A 410 -3.68 -15.33 18.29
CA LEU A 410 -2.74 -14.27 17.92
C LEU A 410 -3.12 -13.00 18.69
N PRO A 411 -2.14 -12.25 19.23
CA PRO A 411 -2.42 -10.93 19.72
C PRO A 411 -2.93 -10.04 18.59
N VAL A 412 -3.86 -9.16 18.93
CA VAL A 412 -4.38 -8.14 18.00
C VAL A 412 -3.79 -6.80 18.41
N LEU A 413 -3.10 -6.14 17.48
CA LEU A 413 -2.47 -4.84 17.65
C LEU A 413 -3.50 -3.72 17.45
N SER A 414 -3.42 -2.69 18.28
CA SER A 414 -4.17 -1.45 18.11
C SER A 414 -3.28 -0.26 18.45
N VAL A 415 -3.31 0.78 17.61
CA VAL A 415 -2.73 2.09 17.92
C VAL A 415 -3.83 3.06 18.38
N ALA A 416 -3.53 3.89 19.37
CA ALA A 416 -4.44 4.95 19.85
C ALA A 416 -4.16 6.29 19.16
N ASP A 417 -5.20 7.11 19.03
CA ASP A 417 -5.06 8.49 18.56
C ASP A 417 -4.17 9.30 19.49
N LEU A 418 -3.57 10.34 18.93
CA LEU A 418 -2.71 11.28 19.64
C LEU A 418 -3.20 12.70 19.38
N ASP A 419 -3.29 13.47 20.45
CA ASP A 419 -3.56 14.89 20.42
C ASP A 419 -2.67 15.58 21.45
N MET A 420 -1.81 16.48 21.00
CA MET A 420 -0.81 17.15 21.82
C MET A 420 -0.54 18.57 21.33
N VAL A 421 0.09 19.37 22.18
CA VAL A 421 0.63 20.70 21.79
C VAL A 421 2.06 20.54 21.26
N GLU A 422 2.48 21.42 20.35
CA GLU A 422 3.81 21.44 19.74
C GLU A 422 4.91 21.74 20.77
N GLY A 423 4.77 22.85 21.49
CA GLY A 423 5.74 23.41 22.44
C GLY A 423 6.84 24.24 21.77
N ASP A 424 7.60 24.97 22.60
CA ASP A 424 8.50 26.02 22.11
C ASP A 424 9.89 25.58 21.61
N SER A 425 10.46 24.50 22.19
CA SER A 425 11.87 24.15 21.96
C SER A 425 12.27 22.75 22.44
N GLY A 426 13.42 22.28 21.95
CA GLY A 426 14.07 21.04 22.35
C GLY A 426 13.54 19.80 21.62
N PRO A 427 14.28 18.68 21.64
CA PRO A 427 13.79 17.43 21.05
C PRO A 427 12.52 16.98 21.76
N ARG A 428 11.43 16.87 21.01
CA ARG A 428 10.15 16.33 21.49
C ARG A 428 9.71 15.19 20.60
N THR A 429 8.86 14.32 21.14
CA THR A 429 8.27 13.22 20.37
C THR A 429 6.75 13.18 20.54
N ALA A 430 6.08 12.86 19.44
CA ALA A 430 4.70 12.42 19.41
C ALA A 430 4.66 10.91 19.73
N ASP A 431 4.14 10.57 20.92
CA ASP A 431 4.23 9.23 21.51
C ASP A 431 2.94 8.42 21.28
N PHE A 432 2.89 7.66 20.19
CA PHE A 432 1.76 6.79 19.88
C PHE A 432 1.82 5.48 20.70
N GLN A 433 0.77 5.22 21.46
CA GLN A 433 0.65 3.99 22.25
C GLN A 433 0.13 2.84 21.40
N VAL A 434 0.90 1.75 21.35
CA VAL A 434 0.50 0.50 20.69
C VAL A 434 0.30 -0.59 21.73
N ARG A 435 -0.85 -1.26 21.69
CA ARG A 435 -1.21 -2.32 22.63
C ARG A 435 -1.65 -3.59 21.90
N MET A 436 -1.32 -4.73 22.50
CA MET A 436 -1.84 -6.03 22.11
C MET A 436 -3.02 -6.45 22.99
N SER A 437 -4.01 -7.10 22.37
CA SER A 437 -5.15 -7.69 23.08
C SER A 437 -4.72 -8.66 24.18
N ARG A 438 -3.61 -9.39 23.98
CA ARG A 438 -3.01 -10.35 24.91
C ARG A 438 -1.49 -10.41 24.76
N ILE A 439 -0.80 -10.97 25.75
CA ILE A 439 0.66 -11.19 25.69
C ILE A 439 0.98 -12.32 24.71
N SER A 440 2.07 -12.17 23.95
CA SER A 440 2.63 -13.20 23.08
C SER A 440 3.86 -13.86 23.72
N PRO A 441 4.01 -15.20 23.63
CA PRO A 441 5.24 -15.88 24.01
C PRO A 441 6.36 -15.72 22.96
N ARG A 442 6.09 -15.05 21.84
CA ARG A 442 7.06 -14.75 20.77
C ARG A 442 7.15 -13.24 20.56
N PRO A 443 8.30 -12.71 20.11
CA PRO A 443 8.38 -11.33 19.67
C PRO A 443 7.37 -11.07 18.55
N VAL A 444 6.66 -9.95 18.66
CA VAL A 444 5.76 -9.45 17.62
C VAL A 444 6.47 -8.30 16.92
N THR A 445 6.55 -8.34 15.60
CA THR A 445 7.13 -7.23 14.83
C THR A 445 6.10 -6.67 13.86
N PHE A 446 6.12 -5.36 13.63
CA PHE A 446 5.26 -4.68 12.66
C PHE A 446 5.98 -3.41 12.17
N TRP A 447 5.46 -2.78 11.12
CA TRP A 447 5.92 -1.48 10.67
C TRP A 447 4.98 -0.39 11.15
N ALA A 448 5.55 0.77 11.47
CA ALA A 448 4.85 1.98 11.83
C ALA A 448 5.32 3.12 10.93
N GLU A 449 4.39 3.90 10.40
CA GLU A 449 4.65 5.02 9.50
C GLU A 449 3.75 6.20 9.84
N ALA A 450 4.34 7.39 9.94
CA ALA A 450 3.59 8.64 9.94
C ALA A 450 3.36 9.06 8.48
N SER A 451 2.10 9.19 8.07
CA SER A 451 1.70 9.52 6.71
C SER A 451 0.71 10.70 6.70
N GLY A 452 0.70 11.47 5.62
CA GLY A 452 -0.19 12.61 5.40
C GLY A 452 0.48 13.74 4.63
N ASP A 453 -0.31 14.52 3.89
CA ASP A 453 0.17 15.63 3.05
C ASP A 453 0.79 16.79 3.86
N LEU A 454 0.68 16.75 5.18
CA LEU A 454 1.11 17.80 6.12
C LEU A 454 2.28 17.37 7.01
N ILE A 455 3.11 16.42 6.58
CA ILE A 455 4.42 16.23 7.22
C ILE A 455 5.22 17.53 6.99
N SER A 456 5.28 18.36 8.01
CA SER A 456 5.84 19.71 7.99
C SER A 456 7.29 19.72 8.48
N ASP A 457 7.88 20.91 8.61
CA ASP A 457 9.15 21.06 9.30
C ASP A 457 9.10 20.62 10.77
N VAL A 458 7.91 20.70 11.39
CA VAL A 458 7.65 20.33 12.79
C VAL A 458 7.53 18.82 12.95
N VAL A 459 6.63 18.14 12.23
CA VAL A 459 6.50 16.66 12.33
C VAL A 459 7.49 16.02 11.36
N VAL A 460 8.54 15.37 11.88
CA VAL A 460 9.57 14.77 11.04
C VAL A 460 9.03 13.49 10.38
N PRO A 461 9.29 13.26 9.07
CA PRO A 461 8.95 11.99 8.42
C PRO A 461 9.44 10.79 9.23
N PHE A 462 8.54 9.85 9.53
CA PHE A 462 8.83 8.72 10.40
C PHE A 462 8.36 7.41 9.78
N HIS A 463 9.27 6.44 9.70
CA HIS A 463 8.93 5.04 9.49
C HIS A 463 9.90 4.15 10.26
N ALA A 464 9.41 3.07 10.86
CA ALA A 464 10.27 2.14 11.59
C ALA A 464 9.66 0.73 11.67
N ARG A 465 10.54 -0.27 11.72
CA ARG A 465 10.16 -1.61 12.16
C ARG A 465 10.16 -1.65 13.68
N VAL A 466 8.99 -1.87 14.26
CA VAL A 466 8.77 -1.92 15.70
C VAL A 466 8.71 -3.36 16.17
N THR A 467 9.27 -3.65 17.35
CA THR A 467 9.21 -4.96 18.00
C THR A 467 8.60 -4.83 19.39
N ILE A 468 7.58 -5.63 19.69
CA ILE A 468 7.16 -5.90 21.07
C ILE A 468 7.82 -7.23 21.48
N PRO A 469 8.76 -7.22 22.45
CA PRO A 469 9.43 -8.43 22.89
C PRO A 469 8.44 -9.47 23.45
N ALA A 470 8.85 -10.74 23.45
CA ALA A 470 8.08 -11.79 24.11
C ALA A 470 7.78 -11.41 25.58
N GLY A 471 6.59 -11.76 26.06
CA GLY A 471 6.15 -11.44 27.42
C GLY A 471 5.62 -10.00 27.63
N HIS A 472 5.85 -9.09 26.68
CA HIS A 472 5.36 -7.71 26.76
C HIS A 472 4.01 -7.57 26.06
N ARG A 473 3.20 -6.59 26.49
CA ARG A 473 1.85 -6.34 25.94
C ARG A 473 1.75 -5.07 25.10
N SER A 474 2.66 -4.13 25.26
CA SER A 474 2.58 -2.82 24.62
C SER A 474 3.97 -2.28 24.30
N THR A 475 4.01 -1.25 23.46
CA THR A 475 5.18 -0.43 23.16
C THR A 475 4.72 0.98 22.80
N THR A 476 5.66 1.91 22.76
CA THR A 476 5.41 3.30 22.36
C THR A 476 6.23 3.61 21.11
N ILE A 477 5.57 4.12 20.08
CA ILE A 477 6.21 4.65 18.89
C ILE A 477 6.48 6.13 19.14
N LYS A 478 7.72 6.56 18.91
CA LYS A 478 8.16 7.95 19.14
C LYS A 478 8.42 8.62 17.81
N VAL A 479 7.48 9.45 17.34
CA VAL A 479 7.64 10.25 16.13
C VAL A 479 8.38 11.55 16.50
N PRO A 480 9.55 11.84 15.92
CA PRO A 480 10.30 13.05 16.25
C PRO A 480 9.56 14.31 15.82
N LEU A 481 9.60 15.33 16.68
CA LEU A 481 9.12 16.68 16.40
C LEU A 481 10.28 17.68 16.41
N ARG A 482 10.10 18.80 15.70
CA ARG A 482 10.95 19.99 15.76
C ARG A 482 10.09 21.18 16.22
N PRO A 483 9.78 21.24 17.54
CA PRO A 483 8.97 22.32 18.09
C PRO A 483 9.63 23.67 17.87
N ASN A 484 8.83 24.70 17.67
CA ASN A 484 9.33 26.04 17.37
C ASN A 484 8.49 27.14 18.06
N LYS A 485 8.68 28.40 17.64
CA LYS A 485 8.05 29.59 18.27
C LYS A 485 7.27 30.45 17.26
N ARG A 486 6.82 29.84 16.17
CA ARG A 486 6.19 30.52 15.04
C ARG A 486 4.75 30.04 14.96
N ASP A 487 3.84 30.99 15.07
CA ASP A 487 2.40 30.76 14.84
C ASP A 487 2.17 30.02 13.53
N GLY A 488 1.28 29.04 13.56
CA GLY A 488 1.05 28.09 12.49
C GLY A 488 -0.37 27.53 12.49
N ASP A 489 -0.60 26.54 11.63
CA ASP A 489 -1.82 25.75 11.65
C ASP A 489 -1.58 24.44 12.40
N ASP A 490 -2.64 23.89 13.02
CA ASP A 490 -2.61 22.55 13.59
C ASP A 490 -2.17 21.51 12.54
N ILE A 491 -1.16 20.71 12.90
CA ILE A 491 -0.63 19.68 12.01
C ILE A 491 -1.38 18.37 12.24
N LYS A 492 -2.04 17.88 11.18
CA LYS A 492 -2.78 16.62 11.18
C LYS A 492 -2.10 15.58 10.30
N PHE A 493 -1.88 14.40 10.86
CA PHE A 493 -1.30 13.27 10.17
C PHE A 493 -1.91 11.96 10.68
N ILE A 494 -1.59 10.85 10.03
CA ILE A 494 -2.05 9.51 10.44
C ILE A 494 -0.86 8.63 10.79
N MET A 495 -0.98 7.89 11.89
CA MET A 495 -0.08 6.79 12.22
C MET A 495 -0.66 5.50 11.64
N VAL A 496 0.12 4.82 10.81
CA VAL A 496 -0.26 3.59 10.11
C VAL A 496 0.56 2.41 10.63
N LEU A 497 -0.12 1.36 11.11
CA LEU A 497 0.49 0.06 11.43
C LEU A 497 0.27 -0.92 10.29
N SER A 498 1.33 -1.61 9.87
CA SER A 498 1.26 -2.57 8.75
C SER A 498 2.26 -3.74 8.90
N GLY A 499 2.12 -4.78 8.06
CA GLY A 499 3.12 -5.84 7.93
C GLY A 499 3.48 -6.61 9.21
N SER A 500 2.49 -6.96 10.05
CA SER A 500 2.76 -7.65 11.32
C SER A 500 3.22 -9.10 11.16
N THR A 501 4.07 -9.56 12.08
CA THR A 501 4.50 -10.96 12.26
C THR A 501 4.08 -11.46 13.64
N ASP A 502 3.51 -12.67 13.69
CA ASP A 502 2.98 -13.33 14.89
C ASP A 502 1.92 -12.49 15.65
N ALA A 503 1.22 -11.61 14.93
CA ALA A 503 0.10 -10.81 15.40
C ALA A 503 -0.85 -10.45 14.23
N MET A 504 -2.09 -10.12 14.55
CA MET A 504 -3.02 -9.46 13.62
C MET A 504 -3.04 -7.97 13.92
N ILE A 505 -3.28 -7.14 12.90
CA ILE A 505 -3.50 -5.72 13.10
C ILE A 505 -4.99 -5.47 13.14
N GLY A 506 -5.44 -4.96 14.28
CA GLY A 506 -6.80 -4.56 14.50
C GLY A 506 -7.01 -3.12 14.03
N ARG A 507 -6.96 -2.17 14.96
CA ARG A 507 -6.91 -0.75 14.62
C ARG A 507 -5.53 -0.40 14.06
N SER A 508 -5.44 -0.35 12.73
CA SER A 508 -4.20 -0.02 11.99
C SER A 508 -3.96 1.47 11.78
N LEU A 509 -4.96 2.32 12.02
CA LEU A 509 -4.90 3.76 11.81
C LEU A 509 -5.21 4.50 13.11
N ALA A 510 -4.40 5.50 13.42
CA ALA A 510 -4.63 6.47 14.48
C ALA A 510 -4.44 7.88 13.93
N ASP A 511 -5.32 8.79 14.30
CA ASP A 511 -5.20 10.21 13.99
C ASP A 511 -4.14 10.82 14.93
N GLY A 512 -3.26 11.64 14.36
CA GLY A 512 -2.28 12.44 15.07
C GLY A 512 -2.56 13.91 14.85
N THR A 513 -2.76 14.67 15.93
CA THR A 513 -2.85 16.14 15.90
C THR A 513 -1.76 16.73 16.78
N VAL A 514 -0.92 17.57 16.20
CA VAL A 514 0.00 18.47 16.93
C VAL A 514 -0.57 19.87 16.78
N ARG A 515 -1.11 20.40 17.88
CA ARG A 515 -1.66 21.75 17.96
C ARG A 515 -0.55 22.77 18.07
N ASP A 516 -0.66 23.81 17.24
CA ASP A 516 0.15 25.00 17.42
C ASP A 516 -0.23 25.68 18.75
N ASP A 517 0.78 26.03 19.54
CA ASP A 517 0.63 26.75 20.79
C ASP A 517 1.29 28.14 20.78
N ASP A 518 1.75 28.58 19.61
CA ASP A 518 2.34 29.90 19.43
C ASP A 518 1.29 30.99 19.18
N PRO A 519 1.48 32.19 19.77
CA PRO A 519 0.53 33.28 19.60
C PRO A 519 0.64 33.91 18.21
N THR A 520 -0.51 34.10 17.54
CA THR A 520 -0.59 34.88 16.29
C THR A 520 0.07 36.25 16.44
N PRO A 521 1.01 36.62 15.55
CA PRO A 521 1.79 37.84 15.70
C PRO A 521 0.92 39.08 15.53
N THR A 522 1.28 40.16 16.22
CA THR A 522 0.70 41.48 15.98
C THR A 522 1.40 42.14 14.78
N ILE A 523 0.66 42.90 13.99
CA ILE A 523 1.22 43.66 12.85
C ILE A 523 1.16 45.16 13.11
N THR A 524 2.28 45.84 12.85
CA THR A 524 2.37 47.31 12.87
C THR A 524 2.63 47.82 11.46
N ILE A 525 1.89 48.87 11.06
CA ILE A 525 2.03 49.52 9.76
C ILE A 525 2.45 50.97 10.00
N SER A 526 3.61 51.36 9.47
CA SER A 526 4.14 52.71 9.60
C SER A 526 3.56 53.65 8.54
N PRO A 527 3.41 54.95 8.84
CA PRO A 527 3.06 55.96 7.84
C PRO A 527 3.98 55.88 6.63
N GLY A 528 3.40 55.98 5.44
CA GLY A 528 4.14 55.92 4.19
C GLY A 528 4.55 57.31 3.72
N VAL A 529 5.72 57.41 3.08
CA VAL A 529 6.17 58.62 2.41
C VAL A 529 6.62 58.26 0.99
N GLY A 530 6.17 59.03 0.01
CA GLY A 530 6.62 58.94 -1.38
C GLY A 530 6.94 60.32 -1.94
N THR A 531 7.74 60.34 -3.00
CA THR A 531 8.03 61.53 -3.79
C THR A 531 7.60 61.28 -5.22
N GLU A 532 6.98 62.27 -5.85
CA GLU A 532 6.56 62.20 -7.25
C GLU A 532 7.72 61.82 -8.18
N GLY A 533 7.40 61.14 -9.29
CA GLY A 533 8.39 60.56 -10.21
C GLY A 533 9.20 59.37 -9.66
N ARG A 534 8.96 58.91 -8.42
CA ARG A 534 9.69 57.78 -7.79
C ARG A 534 8.82 56.56 -7.44
N GLY A 535 7.77 56.32 -8.23
CA GLY A 535 6.98 55.08 -8.22
C GLY A 535 5.73 55.11 -7.32
N GLY A 536 5.86 55.46 -6.04
CA GLY A 536 4.71 55.47 -5.12
C GLY A 536 5.03 55.78 -3.66
N VAL A 537 4.00 55.82 -2.82
CA VAL A 537 4.13 55.89 -1.36
C VAL A 537 4.32 54.49 -0.80
N VAL A 538 5.46 54.25 -0.14
CA VAL A 538 5.81 52.95 0.43
C VAL A 538 5.43 52.90 1.91
N PHE A 539 4.64 51.89 2.30
CA PHE A 539 4.25 51.62 3.67
C PHE A 539 5.00 50.40 4.18
N GLN A 540 5.69 50.56 5.31
CA GLN A 540 6.45 49.48 5.94
C GLN A 540 5.57 48.75 6.97
N MET A 541 5.57 47.42 6.89
CA MET A 541 4.86 46.54 7.80
C MET A 541 5.86 45.71 8.61
N LYS A 542 5.58 45.52 9.89
CA LYS A 542 6.40 44.73 10.80
C LYS A 542 5.53 43.84 11.68
N LEU A 543 5.83 42.54 11.68
CA LEU A 543 5.26 41.57 12.61
C LEU A 543 6.05 41.55 13.92
N SER A 544 5.38 41.24 15.03
CA SER A 544 6.04 41.09 16.34
C SER A 544 6.89 39.83 16.46
N ALA A 545 6.59 38.81 15.66
CA ALA A 545 7.30 37.54 15.57
C ALA A 545 7.08 36.94 14.16
N PRO A 546 7.98 36.06 13.69
CA PRO A 546 7.72 35.27 12.48
C PRO A 546 6.54 34.31 12.69
N SER A 547 5.81 34.02 11.62
CA SER A 547 4.70 33.05 11.57
C SER A 547 4.89 32.17 10.33
N ASP A 548 4.54 30.89 10.43
CA ASP A 548 4.48 29.97 9.30
C ASP A 548 3.23 30.24 8.42
N ARG A 549 2.33 31.10 8.91
CA ARG A 549 1.24 31.71 8.13
C ARG A 549 1.68 33.05 7.56
N GLY A 550 1.24 33.36 6.34
CA GLY A 550 1.36 34.70 5.78
C GLY A 550 0.33 35.64 6.43
N ALA A 551 0.71 36.90 6.67
CA ALA A 551 -0.21 37.92 7.13
C ALA A 551 -0.82 38.65 5.93
N ASN A 552 -2.12 38.50 5.71
CA ASN A 552 -2.85 39.05 4.57
C ASN A 552 -3.83 40.12 5.04
N LEU A 553 -3.73 41.32 4.47
CA LEU A 553 -4.59 42.46 4.81
C LEU A 553 -5.48 42.83 3.62
N THR A 554 -6.68 43.33 3.90
CA THR A 554 -7.51 44.03 2.91
C THR A 554 -7.56 45.51 3.25
N ALA A 555 -7.25 46.36 2.27
CA ALA A 555 -7.12 47.79 2.48
C ALA A 555 -7.95 48.58 1.47
N GLU A 556 -8.44 49.73 1.93
CA GLU A 556 -9.12 50.71 1.10
C GLU A 556 -8.45 52.07 1.21
N LEU A 557 -8.42 52.82 0.11
CA LEU A 557 -7.86 54.17 0.09
C LEU A 557 -8.96 55.21 0.37
N ARG A 558 -8.58 56.28 1.07
CA ARG A 558 -9.43 57.44 1.36
C ARG A 558 -8.64 58.71 1.09
N SER A 559 -9.20 59.59 0.25
CA SER A 559 -8.65 60.90 -0.06
C SER A 559 -8.50 61.77 1.20
N GLY A 560 -7.44 62.58 1.24
CA GLY A 560 -7.22 63.65 2.20
C GLY A 560 -7.07 64.98 1.47
N THR A 561 -5.92 65.65 1.63
CA THR A 561 -5.55 66.75 0.72
C THR A 561 -5.27 66.19 -0.67
N ALA A 562 -4.55 65.07 -0.74
CA ALA A 562 -4.41 64.26 -1.95
C ALA A 562 -5.73 63.53 -2.28
N LYS A 563 -6.09 63.49 -3.55
CA LYS A 563 -7.31 62.93 -4.13
C LYS A 563 -7.03 61.67 -4.94
N LEU A 564 -7.76 60.60 -4.61
CA LEU A 564 -7.77 59.36 -5.39
C LEU A 564 -8.19 59.62 -6.84
N GLY A 565 -7.41 59.13 -7.80
CA GLY A 565 -7.60 59.31 -9.24
C GLY A 565 -6.86 60.54 -9.81
N THR A 566 -6.53 61.52 -8.97
CA THR A 566 -5.72 62.68 -9.35
C THR A 566 -4.27 62.48 -8.92
N ASP A 567 -4.01 62.27 -7.62
CA ASP A 567 -2.65 62.34 -7.04
C ASP A 567 -2.11 60.94 -6.69
N PHE A 568 -3.02 59.99 -6.45
CA PHE A 568 -2.71 58.58 -6.27
C PHE A 568 -3.81 57.70 -6.84
N ILE A 569 -3.50 56.44 -7.15
CA ILE A 569 -4.45 55.51 -7.77
C ILE A 569 -4.61 54.23 -6.96
N ASN A 570 -5.79 53.63 -7.05
CA ASN A 570 -6.02 52.29 -6.53
C ASN A 570 -5.41 51.28 -7.53
N PRO A 571 -4.67 50.26 -7.08
CA PRO A 571 -4.25 49.16 -7.97
C PRO A 571 -5.47 48.49 -8.61
N GLN A 572 -5.32 47.99 -9.84
CA GLN A 572 -6.44 47.45 -10.63
C GLN A 572 -7.18 46.30 -9.94
N GLU A 573 -6.49 45.51 -9.13
CA GLU A 573 -7.08 44.37 -8.40
C GLU A 573 -7.59 44.74 -7.00
N GLY A 574 -7.35 45.98 -6.53
CA GLY A 574 -7.51 46.38 -5.12
C GLY A 574 -6.18 46.35 -4.36
N LEU A 575 -6.21 46.80 -3.10
CA LEU A 575 -5.01 46.89 -2.26
C LEU A 575 -5.01 45.77 -1.21
N TYR A 576 -4.13 44.78 -1.40
CA TYR A 576 -3.95 43.63 -0.51
C TYR A 576 -2.51 43.57 0.03
N PRO A 577 -2.19 44.31 1.09
CA PRO A 577 -0.88 44.21 1.72
C PRO A 577 -0.63 42.82 2.29
N GLN A 578 0.59 42.32 2.13
CA GLN A 578 0.99 41.00 2.65
C GLN A 578 2.39 41.04 3.29
N VAL A 579 2.56 40.25 4.35
CA VAL A 579 3.87 39.77 4.82
C VAL A 579 3.91 38.27 4.55
N ASN A 580 4.93 37.78 3.84
CA ASN A 580 4.98 36.36 3.48
C ASN A 580 5.28 35.49 4.71
N ALA A 581 4.89 34.21 4.64
CA ALA A 581 5.23 33.24 5.67
C ALA A 581 6.75 33.20 5.92
N GLY A 582 7.14 33.10 7.19
CA GLY A 582 8.52 33.14 7.66
C GLY A 582 9.16 34.54 7.73
N GLU A 583 8.56 35.56 7.09
CA GLU A 583 9.08 36.93 7.13
C GLU A 583 8.51 37.72 8.33
N THR A 584 9.29 38.67 8.85
CA THR A 584 8.82 39.60 9.90
C THR A 584 8.60 41.01 9.39
N THR A 585 8.93 41.26 8.13
CA THR A 585 8.84 42.56 7.49
C THR A 585 8.25 42.39 6.10
N GLY A 586 7.34 43.28 5.73
CA GLY A 586 6.82 43.39 4.39
C GLY A 586 6.58 44.85 4.06
N GLN A 587 6.26 45.14 2.81
CA GLN A 587 5.90 46.48 2.40
C GLN A 587 4.84 46.43 1.31
N PHE A 588 4.03 47.49 1.23
CA PHE A 588 3.13 47.69 0.11
C PHE A 588 3.29 49.11 -0.41
N VAL A 589 3.00 49.27 -1.70
CA VAL A 589 3.16 50.54 -2.41
C VAL A 589 1.79 51.01 -2.89
N VAL A 590 1.47 52.26 -2.59
CA VAL A 590 0.34 52.96 -3.21
C VAL A 590 0.90 53.80 -4.36
N PRO A 591 0.57 53.49 -5.63
CA PRO A 591 1.09 54.24 -6.76
C PRO A 591 0.60 55.70 -6.74
N ILE A 592 1.52 56.61 -7.02
CA ILE A 592 1.25 58.05 -7.15
C ILE A 592 1.20 58.43 -8.63
N LYS A 593 0.51 59.52 -8.94
CA LYS A 593 0.51 60.11 -10.28
C LYS A 593 1.38 61.37 -10.24
N ASP A 594 2.45 61.34 -11.01
CA ASP A 594 3.38 62.46 -11.19
C ASP A 594 2.76 63.50 -12.12
N ASP A 595 2.80 64.78 -11.75
CA ASP A 595 2.42 65.86 -12.66
C ASP A 595 3.51 66.96 -12.81
N LYS A 596 3.14 68.21 -13.08
CA LYS A 596 4.08 69.33 -13.29
C LYS A 596 3.77 70.55 -12.44
N LEU A 597 2.87 70.38 -11.47
CA LEU A 597 2.37 71.45 -10.63
C LEU A 597 3.18 71.45 -9.34
N ARG A 598 3.68 72.63 -8.98
CA ARG A 598 4.35 72.77 -7.70
C ARG A 598 3.33 72.78 -6.56
N GLU A 599 3.42 71.78 -5.70
CA GLU A 599 2.43 71.53 -4.65
C GLU A 599 3.06 71.49 -3.25
N LYS A 600 2.22 71.67 -2.22
CA LYS A 600 2.65 71.44 -0.83
C LYS A 600 2.57 69.94 -0.54
N PRO A 601 3.30 69.41 0.45
CA PRO A 601 3.17 68.02 0.84
C PRO A 601 1.71 67.64 1.13
N GLU A 602 1.22 66.64 0.43
CA GLU A 602 -0.18 66.22 0.49
C GLU A 602 -0.33 64.87 1.19
N THR A 603 -1.53 64.57 1.69
CA THR A 603 -1.77 63.34 2.45
C THR A 603 -3.07 62.65 2.08
N PHE A 604 -3.06 61.32 2.20
CA PHE A 604 -4.22 60.44 2.08
C PHE A 604 -4.21 59.40 3.22
N THR A 605 -5.30 58.65 3.39
CA THR A 605 -5.41 57.60 4.41
C THR A 605 -5.61 56.23 3.77
N VAL A 606 -4.84 55.25 4.23
CA VAL A 606 -5.11 53.82 3.98
C VAL A 606 -5.91 53.28 5.17
N VAL A 607 -7.04 52.64 4.90
CA VAL A 607 -7.91 52.01 5.89
C VAL A 607 -7.85 50.50 5.72
N ILE A 608 -7.25 49.79 6.67
CA ILE A 608 -7.27 48.32 6.70
C ILE A 608 -8.63 47.88 7.24
N THR A 609 -9.35 47.07 6.47
CA THR A 609 -10.72 46.62 6.77
C THR A 609 -10.78 45.16 7.23
N ALA A 610 -9.78 44.36 6.88
CA ALA A 610 -9.63 42.98 7.35
C ALA A 610 -8.15 42.61 7.51
N ALA A 611 -7.87 41.69 8.44
CA ALA A 611 -6.55 41.13 8.69
C ALA A 611 -6.71 39.63 8.98
N ASP A 612 -5.95 38.80 8.26
CA ASP A 612 -5.80 37.36 8.50
C ASP A 612 -4.31 37.02 8.67
N GLY A 613 -3.99 36.03 9.52
CA GLY A 613 -2.60 35.67 9.86
C GLY A 613 -1.84 36.68 10.73
N ALA A 614 -2.50 37.76 11.19
CA ALA A 614 -1.94 38.69 12.16
C ALA A 614 -3.02 39.40 12.98
N VAL A 615 -2.70 39.77 14.23
CA VAL A 615 -3.57 40.55 15.11
C VAL A 615 -3.46 42.04 14.76
N LEU A 616 -4.54 42.60 14.21
CA LEU A 616 -4.73 44.03 13.96
C LEU A 616 -6.16 44.46 14.30
N LYS A 617 -6.33 45.51 15.09
CA LYS A 617 -7.66 46.05 15.39
C LYS A 617 -8.19 46.82 14.18
N VAL A 618 -9.13 46.23 13.45
CA VAL A 618 -9.79 46.86 12.30
C VAL A 618 -11.09 47.61 12.68
N PRO A 619 -11.44 48.70 11.99
CA PRO A 619 -10.66 49.34 10.92
C PRO A 619 -9.40 50.04 11.47
N TYR A 620 -8.23 49.80 10.86
CA TYR A 620 -6.97 50.45 11.20
C TYR A 620 -6.65 51.54 10.17
N ARG A 621 -6.18 52.70 10.60
CA ARG A 621 -5.90 53.85 9.70
C ARG A 621 -4.43 54.21 9.75
N VAL A 622 -3.81 54.37 8.58
CA VAL A 622 -2.44 54.83 8.43
C VAL A 622 -2.35 55.90 7.35
N GLN A 623 -1.55 56.94 7.60
CA GLN A 623 -1.42 58.09 6.70
C GLN A 623 -0.32 57.84 5.66
N GLY A 624 -0.59 58.22 4.42
CA GLY A 624 0.41 58.35 3.36
C GLY A 624 0.68 59.83 3.08
N THR A 625 1.94 60.20 2.85
CA THR A 625 2.36 61.55 2.45
C THR A 625 3.03 61.52 1.08
N ILE A 626 2.58 62.39 0.19
CA ILE A 626 3.17 62.63 -1.13
C ILE A 626 3.97 63.92 -1.06
N ARG A 627 5.22 63.88 -1.50
CA ARG A 627 6.08 65.06 -1.66
C ARG A 627 6.25 65.35 -3.15
N ASP A 628 6.02 66.60 -3.49
CA ASP A 628 6.30 67.14 -4.81
C ASP A 628 7.80 67.00 -5.18
N ASN A 629 8.09 66.83 -6.47
CA ASN A 629 9.43 66.68 -7.03
C ASN A 629 9.90 67.88 -7.88
N ASP A 630 9.05 68.91 -8.06
CA ASP A 630 9.29 70.09 -8.91
C ASP A 630 9.70 71.39 -8.19
#